data_AF-A0A7X9JJ85-F1
#
_entry.id   AF-A0A7X9JJ85-F1
#
_cell.length_a   1.000
_cell.length_b   1.000
_cell.length_c   1.000
_cell.angle_alpha   90.00
_cell.angle_beta   90.00
_cell.angle_gamma   90.00
#
_symmetry.space_group_name_H-M   'P 1'
#
loop_
_entity.id
_entity.type
_entity.pdbx_description
1 polymer ?
#
loop_
_entity_poly.entity_id
_entity_poly.type
_entity_poly.pdbx_seq_one_letter_code
_entity_poly.pdbx_strand_id
1 'polypeptide(L)'
;MDFIIPNKKKPLIIIESSYLVTTSSGQGDKSKTEISIDVLIKQHYPKAKFIGFVDGIGWYVRKGDLKRMVSAYEDVFTFHEDELRRFKDLLKDTIK
;
A
#
# COMPACT_ATOMS: atom_id res chain seq x y z
N MET A 1 -1.35 2.70 -8.62
CA MET A 1 -2.31 1.68 -8.17
C MET A 1 -2.14 0.45 -9.02
N ASP A 2 -1.52 -0.55 -8.45
CA ASP A 2 -1.15 -1.78 -9.15
C ASP A 2 -2.33 -2.73 -9.25
N PHE A 3 -3.10 -2.88 -8.16
CA PHE A 3 -4.26 -3.75 -8.11
C PHE A 3 -5.46 -3.04 -7.50
N ILE A 4 -6.62 -3.29 -8.10
CA ILE A 4 -7.90 -2.77 -7.61
C ILE A 4 -8.90 -3.92 -7.68
N ILE A 5 -9.34 -4.36 -6.51
CA ILE A 5 -10.18 -5.55 -6.35
C ILE A 5 -11.55 -5.11 -5.81
N PRO A 6 -12.67 -5.60 -6.36
CA PRO A 6 -12.75 -6.43 -7.56
C PRO A 6 -12.55 -5.63 -8.86
N ASN A 7 -12.83 -4.32 -8.86
CA ASN A 7 -12.69 -3.46 -10.03
C ASN A 7 -12.71 -1.96 -9.65
N LYS A 8 -12.42 -1.10 -10.64
CA LYS A 8 -12.36 0.37 -10.48
C LYS A 8 -13.69 1.06 -10.16
N LYS A 9 -14.85 0.44 -10.47
CA LYS A 9 -16.16 1.08 -10.23
C LYS A 9 -16.59 0.96 -8.77
N LYS A 10 -16.29 -0.16 -8.14
CA LYS A 10 -16.63 -0.43 -6.73
C LYS A 10 -15.46 -1.16 -6.06
N PRO A 11 -14.36 -0.45 -5.79
CA PRO A 11 -13.20 -1.04 -5.13
C PRO A 11 -13.54 -1.42 -3.69
N LEU A 12 -13.07 -2.59 -3.29
CA LEU A 12 -13.03 -3.06 -1.90
C LEU A 12 -11.61 -3.03 -1.36
N ILE A 13 -10.62 -3.29 -2.22
CA ILE A 13 -9.19 -3.27 -1.89
C ILE A 13 -8.46 -2.56 -3.00
N ILE A 14 -7.61 -1.61 -2.65
CA ILE A 14 -6.70 -0.90 -3.54
C ILE A 14 -5.29 -1.20 -3.02
N ILE A 15 -4.41 -1.67 -3.90
CA ILE A 15 -3.07 -2.12 -3.53
C ILE A 15 -2.04 -1.35 -4.32
N GLU A 16 -1.02 -0.88 -3.61
CA GLU A 16 0.17 -0.27 -4.19
C GLU A 16 1.41 -1.04 -3.71
N SER A 17 2.26 -1.43 -4.64
CA SER A 17 3.53 -2.09 -4.35
C SER A 17 4.66 -1.07 -4.42
N SER A 18 5.46 -1.05 -3.37
CA SER A 18 6.70 -0.31 -3.27
C SER A 18 7.87 -1.30 -3.30
N TYR A 19 8.27 -1.67 -4.51
CA TYR A 19 9.52 -2.37 -4.77
C TYR A 19 10.49 -1.39 -5.44
N LEU A 20 11.47 -0.86 -4.71
CA LEU A 20 12.29 0.26 -5.19
C LEU A 20 13.77 -0.09 -5.21
N VAL A 21 14.36 0.05 -6.40
CA VAL A 21 15.81 -0.09 -6.65
C VAL A 21 16.50 1.29 -6.83
N THR A 22 15.73 2.40 -6.89
CA THR A 22 16.24 3.71 -7.36
C THR A 22 16.22 4.83 -6.31
N THR A 23 16.93 5.92 -6.68
CA THR A 23 17.52 6.98 -5.86
C THR A 23 16.55 7.85 -5.03
N SER A 24 17.14 8.47 -4.01
CA SER A 24 16.53 9.00 -2.79
C SER A 24 15.40 10.04 -2.94
N SER A 25 15.29 10.76 -4.05
CA SER A 25 14.21 11.75 -4.26
C SER A 25 12.86 11.09 -4.55
N GLY A 26 12.85 10.05 -5.40
CA GLY A 26 11.63 9.33 -5.78
C GLY A 26 10.93 8.66 -4.59
N GLN A 27 11.70 8.24 -3.58
CA GLN A 27 11.15 7.68 -2.33
C GLN A 27 10.39 8.73 -1.50
N GLY A 28 10.93 9.96 -1.43
CA GLY A 28 10.28 11.06 -0.72
C GLY A 28 8.99 11.51 -1.40
N ASP A 29 9.02 11.61 -2.74
CA ASP A 29 7.83 11.99 -3.51
C ASP A 29 6.77 10.90 -3.46
N LYS A 30 7.16 9.62 -3.57
CA LYS A 30 6.22 8.49 -3.39
C LYS A 30 5.54 8.57 -2.03
N SER A 31 6.31 8.72 -0.95
CA SER A 31 5.76 8.84 0.41
C SER A 31 4.69 9.93 0.55
N LYS A 32 4.88 11.11 -0.07
CA LYS A 32 3.87 12.19 -0.08
C LYS A 32 2.67 11.87 -0.96
N THR A 33 2.90 11.24 -2.11
CA THR A 33 1.84 10.80 -3.01
C THR A 33 0.92 9.81 -2.32
N GLU A 34 1.45 8.78 -1.64
CA GLU A 34 0.61 7.76 -1.00
C GLU A 34 -0.31 8.35 0.07
N ILE A 35 0.18 9.31 0.88
CA ILE A 35 -0.67 10.04 1.84
C ILE A 35 -1.80 10.78 1.12
N SER A 36 -1.45 11.49 0.04
CA SER A 36 -2.45 12.25 -0.72
C SER A 36 -3.50 11.33 -1.33
N ILE A 37 -3.09 10.14 -1.77
CA ILE A 37 -4.01 9.15 -2.32
C ILE A 37 -4.89 8.53 -1.22
N ASP A 38 -4.38 8.24 -0.03
CA ASP A 38 -5.22 7.78 1.10
C ASP A 38 -6.39 8.74 1.37
N VAL A 39 -6.11 10.05 1.40
CA VAL A 39 -7.14 11.08 1.54
C VAL A 39 -8.19 10.99 0.43
N LEU A 40 -7.76 10.86 -0.83
CA LEU A 40 -8.67 10.74 -1.97
C LEU A 40 -9.47 9.44 -1.95
N ILE A 41 -8.86 8.31 -1.57
CA ILE A 41 -9.54 7.02 -1.43
C ILE A 41 -10.63 7.13 -0.36
N LYS A 42 -10.34 7.71 0.80
CA LYS A 42 -11.34 7.90 1.87
C LYS A 42 -12.49 8.80 1.43
N GLN A 43 -12.22 9.81 0.59
CA GLN A 43 -13.25 10.71 0.06
C GLN A 43 -14.16 10.02 -0.96
N HIS A 44 -13.60 9.28 -1.91
CA HIS A 44 -14.35 8.72 -3.04
C HIS A 44 -14.84 7.28 -2.81
N TYR A 45 -14.10 6.51 -2.02
CA TYR A 45 -14.31 5.10 -1.75
C TYR A 45 -14.09 4.78 -0.26
N PRO A 46 -14.90 5.34 0.66
CA PRO A 46 -14.69 5.23 2.12
C PRO A 46 -14.76 3.80 2.68
N LYS A 47 -15.22 2.83 1.87
CA LYS A 47 -15.29 1.41 2.23
C LYS A 47 -14.14 0.58 1.65
N ALA A 48 -13.31 1.18 0.80
CA ALA A 48 -12.18 0.50 0.20
C ALA A 48 -10.98 0.55 1.16
N LYS A 49 -10.32 -0.60 1.31
CA LYS A 49 -9.07 -0.73 2.07
C LYS A 49 -7.90 -0.32 1.20
N PHE A 50 -7.03 0.54 1.70
CA PHE A 50 -5.80 0.91 1.00
C PHE A 50 -4.61 0.14 1.59
N ILE A 51 -3.99 -0.72 0.77
CA ILE A 51 -2.99 -1.71 1.23
C ILE A 51 -1.65 -1.44 0.56
N GLY A 52 -0.58 -1.45 1.36
CA GLY A 52 0.79 -1.31 0.87
C GLY A 52 1.52 -2.66 0.84
N PHE A 53 2.23 -2.95 -0.25
CA PHE A 53 3.25 -4.00 -0.28
C PHE A 53 4.63 -3.36 -0.29
N VAL A 54 5.50 -3.70 0.66
CA VAL A 54 6.80 -3.03 0.82
C VAL A 54 7.93 -4.04 0.92
N ASP A 55 9.00 -3.83 0.14
CA ASP A 55 10.21 -4.66 0.15
C ASP A 55 11.10 -4.47 1.39
N GLY A 56 10.97 -3.33 2.06
CA GLY A 56 11.74 -2.92 3.24
C GLY A 56 13.17 -2.51 2.92
N ILE A 57 13.92 -3.35 2.19
CA ILE A 57 15.35 -3.14 1.93
C ILE A 57 15.62 -1.86 1.12
N GLY A 58 14.75 -1.54 0.15
CA GLY A 58 14.87 -0.32 -0.66
C GLY A 58 14.80 0.96 0.19
N TRP A 59 14.23 0.87 1.39
CA TRP A 59 13.95 1.99 2.28
C TRP A 59 14.91 2.09 3.48
N TYR A 60 15.90 1.19 3.58
CA TYR A 60 16.75 1.08 4.76
C TYR A 60 17.42 2.40 5.18
N VAL A 61 17.84 3.23 4.21
CA VAL A 61 18.47 4.54 4.43
C VAL A 61 17.46 5.71 4.50
N ARG A 62 16.16 5.45 4.30
CA ARG A 62 15.06 6.43 4.28
C ARG A 62 13.91 6.03 5.20
N LYS A 63 14.25 5.55 6.40
CA LYS A 63 13.29 5.08 7.43
C LYS A 63 12.19 6.10 7.74
N GLY A 64 12.48 7.40 7.68
CA GLY A 64 11.51 8.46 7.91
C GLY A 64 10.42 8.53 6.82
N ASP A 65 10.81 8.42 5.55
CA ASP A 65 9.84 8.41 4.45
C ASP A 65 9.10 7.09 4.38
N LEU A 66 9.76 5.97 4.71
CA LEU A 66 9.09 4.68 4.89
C LEU A 66 8.01 4.79 5.95
N LYS A 67 8.35 5.29 7.16
CA LYS A 67 7.39 5.46 8.25
C LYS A 67 6.20 6.32 7.84
N ARG A 68 6.47 7.40 7.09
CA ARG A 68 5.43 8.27 6.56
C ARG A 68 4.56 7.55 5.52
N MET A 69 5.17 6.80 4.59
CA MET A 69 4.44 6.06 3.55
C MET A 69 3.56 4.97 4.17
N VAL A 70 4.10 4.16 5.09
CA VAL A 70 3.34 3.08 5.74
C VAL A 70 2.18 3.60 6.56
N SER A 71 2.24 4.84 7.05
CA SER A 71 1.13 5.47 7.77
C SER A 71 -0.06 5.88 6.89
N ALA A 72 0.13 5.91 5.56
CA ALA A 72 -0.94 6.16 4.61
C ALA A 72 -1.79 4.91 4.35
N TYR A 73 -1.22 3.72 4.51
CA TYR A 73 -1.93 2.47 4.28
C TYR A 73 -2.72 2.05 5.52
N GLU A 74 -3.80 1.32 5.29
CA GLU A 74 -4.61 0.70 6.34
C GLU A 74 -3.93 -0.56 6.89
N ASP A 75 -3.18 -1.27 6.04
CA ASP A 75 -2.32 -2.40 6.40
C ASP A 75 -1.14 -2.49 5.41
N VAL A 76 -0.04 -3.08 5.86
CA VAL A 76 1.19 -3.22 5.07
C VAL A 76 1.68 -4.64 5.13
N PHE A 77 1.96 -5.20 3.96
CA PHE A 77 2.50 -6.53 3.79
C PHE A 77 3.91 -6.47 3.21
N THR A 78 4.70 -7.50 3.48
CA THR A 78 5.96 -7.73 2.76
C THR A 78 5.80 -8.91 1.82
N PHE A 79 6.83 -9.16 1.01
CA PHE A 79 6.87 -10.32 0.12
C PHE A 79 7.33 -11.61 0.84
N HIS A 80 7.46 -11.58 2.16
CA HIS A 80 7.73 -12.78 2.96
C HIS A 80 6.52 -13.73 2.91
N GLU A 81 6.77 -15.04 2.92
CA GLU A 81 5.72 -16.05 2.73
C GLU A 81 4.59 -15.94 3.77
N ASP A 82 4.93 -15.67 5.04
CA ASP A 82 3.94 -15.50 6.10
C ASP A 82 3.05 -14.28 5.89
N GLU A 83 3.60 -13.18 5.36
CA GLU A 83 2.82 -11.98 5.02
C GLU A 83 1.91 -12.24 3.81
N LEU A 84 2.35 -13.03 2.84
CA LEU A 84 1.50 -13.45 1.72
C LEU A 84 0.35 -14.36 2.18
N ARG A 85 0.58 -15.24 3.17
CA ARG A 85 -0.47 -16.04 3.80
C ARG A 85 -1.46 -15.14 4.56
N ARG A 86 -0.97 -14.16 5.33
CA ARG A 86 -1.79 -13.16 6.02
C ARG A 86 -2.63 -12.33 5.04
N PHE A 87 -2.05 -11.93 3.91
CA PHE A 87 -2.76 -11.21 2.86
C PHE A 87 -3.87 -12.06 2.24
N LYS A 88 -3.62 -13.34 2.00
CA LYS A 88 -4.63 -14.29 1.51
C LYS A 88 -5.83 -14.36 2.46
N ASP A 89 -5.61 -14.34 3.77
CA ASP A 89 -6.69 -14.34 4.74
C ASP A 89 -7.46 -13.00 4.75
N LEU A 90 -6.76 -11.86 4.63
CA LEU A 90 -7.40 -10.56 4.43
C LEU A 90 -8.30 -10.52 3.18
N LEU A 91 -7.87 -11.13 2.07
CA LEU A 91 -8.69 -11.25 0.86
C LEU A 91 -9.98 -12.06 1.12
N LYS A 92 -9.88 -13.21 1.78
CA LYS A 92 -11.05 -14.05 2.10
C LYS A 92 -12.04 -13.34 3.00
N ASP A 93 -11.56 -12.54 3.94
CA ASP A 93 -12.44 -11.80 4.86
C ASP A 93 -13.13 -10.61 4.21
N THR A 94 -12.47 -9.98 3.23
CA THR A 94 -12.97 -8.76 2.59
C THR A 94 -13.86 -9.05 1.38
N ILE A 95 -13.59 -10.13 0.63
CA ILE A 95 -14.29 -10.48 -0.63
C ILE A 95 -15.37 -11.55 -0.39
N LYS A 96 -16.00 -11.55 0.79
CA LYS A 96 -17.11 -12.45 1.08
C LYS A 96 -18.30 -12.24 0.15
#